data_AF-A0A7Y2B0Y7-F1
#
_entry.id   AF-A0A7Y2B0Y7-F1
#
_cell.length_a   1.000
_cell.length_b   1.000
_cell.length_c   1.000
_cell.angle_alpha   90.00
_cell.angle_beta   90.00
_cell.angle_gamma   90.00
#
_symmetry.space_group_name_H-M   'P 1'
#
loop_
_entity.id
_entity.type
_entity.pdbx_description
1 polymer ?
#
loop_
_entity_poly.entity_id
_entity_poly.type
_entity_poly.pdbx_seq_one_letter_code
_entity_poly.pdbx_strand_id
1 'polypeptide(L)' 'MMKNLLILGAGAAGTMMANKLASRLSEDWLVTVVDRDDVHVYQPGLLFLPFGAYDEQE' A
#
# COMPACT_ATOMS: atom_id res chain seq x y z
N MET A 1 0.49 -13.81 23.51
CA MET A 1 1.24 -12.56 23.24
C MET A 1 0.94 -12.13 21.82
N MET A 2 0.82 -10.83 21.60
CA MET A 2 0.56 -10.26 20.27
C MET A 2 1.83 -10.35 19.40
N LYS A 3 1.70 -10.88 18.19
CA LYS A 3 2.76 -11.01 17.19
C LYS A 3 2.71 -9.80 16.25
N ASN A 4 3.87 -9.37 15.77
CA ASN A 4 3.97 -8.18 14.91
C ASN A 4 4.50 -8.59 13.53
N LEU A 5 3.79 -8.18 12.49
CA LEU A 5 4.23 -8.25 11.10
C LEU A 5 4.46 -6.83 10.59
N LEU A 6 5.71 -6.52 10.23
CA LEU A 6 6.07 -5.24 9.63
C LEU A 6 6.26 -5.40 8.12
N ILE A 7 5.55 -4.58 7.36
CA ILE A 7 5.71 -4.43 5.91
C ILE A 7 6.39 -3.09 5.65
N LEU A 8 7.59 -3.12 5.06
CA LEU A 8 8.33 -1.93 4.67
C LEU A 8 8.05 -1.62 3.19
N GLY A 9 7.36 -0.51 2.94
CA GLY A 9 6.87 -0.08 1.64
C GLY A 9 5.36 -0.30 1.48
N ALA A 10 4.63 0.75 1.13
CA ALA A 10 3.21 0.81 0.80
C ALA A 10 2.96 0.99 -0.70
N GLY A 11 3.91 0.55 -1.54
CA GLY A 11 3.68 0.38 -2.97
C GLY A 11 2.71 -0.78 -3.28
N ALA A 12 2.57 -1.12 -4.56
CA ALA A 12 1.61 -2.14 -5.02
C ALA A 12 1.73 -3.48 -4.27
N ALA A 13 2.94 -4.02 -4.12
CA ALA A 13 3.15 -5.29 -3.43
C ALA A 13 2.86 -5.22 -1.92
N GLY A 14 3.31 -4.14 -1.27
CA GLY A 14 3.16 -3.96 0.17
C GLY A 14 1.71 -3.81 0.60
N THR A 15 0.94 -2.98 -0.12
CA THR A 15 -0.50 -2.82 0.10
C THR A 15 -1.28 -4.09 -0.19
N MET A 16 -0.92 -4.83 -1.26
CA MET A 16 -1.51 -6.13 -1.55
C MET A 16 -1.25 -7.14 -0.43
N MET A 17 -0.03 -7.18 0.14
CA MET A 17 0.27 -8.06 1.27
C MET A 17 -0.43 -7.65 2.54
N ALA A 18 -0.48 -6.35 2.85
CA ALA A 18 -1.22 -5.86 4.00
C ALA A 18 -2.69 -6.31 3.95
N ASN A 19 -3.37 -6.07 2.82
CA ASN A 19 -4.77 -6.47 2.65
C ASN A 19 -4.99 -7.99 2.73
N LYS A 20 -4.14 -8.78 2.06
CA LYS A 20 -4.26 -10.25 2.08
C LYS A 20 -3.95 -10.85 3.45
N LEU A 21 -2.98 -10.30 4.18
CA LEU A 21 -2.55 -10.85 5.46
C LEU A 21 -3.46 -10.40 6.60
N ALA A 22 -3.99 -9.18 6.56
CA ALA A 22 -4.97 -8.69 7.53
C ALA A 22 -6.22 -9.60 7.64
N SER A 23 -6.63 -10.23 6.53
CA SER A 23 -7.78 -11.16 6.51
C SER A 23 -7.43 -12.62 6.81
N ARG A 24 -6.15 -13.00 6.80
CA ARG A 24 -5.70 -14.39 6.94
C ARG A 24 -5.01 -14.70 8.26
N LEU A 25 -4.43 -13.69 8.88
CA LEU A 25 -3.80 -13.83 10.19
C LEU A 25 -4.88 -13.83 11.27
N SER A 26 -4.66 -14.62 12.32
CA SER A 26 -5.48 -14.63 13.52
C SER A 26 -5.34 -13.31 14.28
N GLU A 27 -6.32 -13.02 15.15
CA GLU A 27 -6.40 -11.77 15.92
C GLU A 27 -5.18 -11.49 16.83
N ASP A 28 -4.34 -12.49 17.09
CA ASP A 28 -3.08 -12.31 17.82
C ASP A 28 -1.99 -11.62 16.99
N TRP A 29 -2.25 -11.26 15.73
CA TRP A 29 -1.32 -10.53 14.87
C TRP A 29 -1.69 -9.07 14.67
N LEU A 30 -0.70 -8.20 14.80
CA LEU A 30 -0.74 -6.81 14.37
C LEU A 30 0.05 -6.66 13.06
N VAL A 31 -0.60 -6.18 12.00
CA VAL A 31 0.04 -5.86 10.72
C VAL A 31 0.29 -4.36 10.65
N THR A 32 1.56 -3.97 10.57
CA THR A 32 1.98 -2.57 10.44
C THR A 32 2.63 -2.36 9.08
N VAL A 33 2.18 -1.35 8.33
CA VAL A 33 2.82 -0.92 7.10
C VAL A 33 3.53 0.40 7.38
N VAL A 34 4.79 0.51 6.95
CA VAL A 34 5.57 1.74 7.04
C VAL A 34 6.07 2.09 5.65
N ASP A 35 5.74 3.29 5.20
CA ASP A 35 6.29 3.92 4.00
C ASP A 35 6.77 5.34 4.36
N ARG A 36 7.55 5.95 3.47
CA ARG A 36 8.00 7.34 3.58
C ARG A 36 6.84 8.31 3.31
N ASP A 37 5.94 7.94 2.41
CA ASP A 37 4.87 8.80 1.91
C ASP A 37 3.49 8.19 2.23
N ASP A 38 2.51 9.01 2.65
CA ASP A 38 1.16 8.53 3.01
C ASP A 38 0.27 8.28 1.79
N VAL A 39 0.69 8.77 0.61
CA VAL A 39 -0.09 8.68 -0.64
C VAL A 39 0.46 7.53 -1.50
N HIS A 40 -0.36 6.51 -1.73
CA HIS A 40 -0.02 5.45 -2.66
C HIS A 40 -0.38 5.84 -4.10
N VAL A 41 0.62 6.27 -4.85
CA VAL A 41 0.46 6.65 -6.27
C VAL A 41 0.27 5.41 -7.14
N TYR A 42 -0.76 5.42 -7.99
CA TYR A 42 -0.89 4.43 -9.07
C TYR A 42 0.13 4.74 -10.18
N GLN A 43 1.37 4.31 -9.98
CA GLN A 43 2.51 4.60 -10.86
C GLN A 43 2.27 4.28 -12.35
N PRO A 44 1.54 3.21 -12.74
CA PRO A 44 1.25 2.99 -14.16
C PRO A 44 0.43 4.11 -14.82
N GLY A 45 -0.41 4.81 -14.05
CA GLY A 45 -1.20 5.95 -14.53
C GLY A 45 -0.34 7.15 -14.91
N LEU A 46 0.87 7.27 -14.37
CA LEU A 46 1.79 8.38 -14.68
C LEU A 46 2.22 8.40 -16.16
N LEU A 47 2.09 7.28 -16.87
CA LEU A 47 2.27 7.22 -18.33
C LEU A 47 1.36 8.21 -19.07
N PHE A 48 0.18 8.53 -18.52
CA PHE A 48 -0.83 9.36 -19.16
C PHE A 48 -0.67 10.87 -18.86
N LEU A 49 0.16 11.25 -17.88
CA LEU A 49 0.42 12.66 -17.52
C LEU A 49 0.83 13.53 -18.71
N PRO A 50 1.76 13.13 -19.60
CA PRO A 50 2.17 13.97 -20.73
C PRO A 50 1.06 14.20 -21.77
N PHE A 51 -0.01 13.42 -21.71
CA PHE A 51 -1.12 13.46 -22.66
C PHE A 51 -2.35 14.18 -22.08
N GLY A 52 -2.25 14.74 -20.86
CA GLY A 52 -3.34 15.47 -20.22
C GLY A 52 -4.54 14.61 -19.84
N ALA A 53 -4.37 13.29 -19.74
CA ALA A 53 -5.43 12.34 -19.41
C ALA A 53 -5.42 11.91 -17.93
N TYR A 54 -4.60 12.58 -17.11
CA TYR A 54 -4.52 12.36 -15.67
C TYR A 54 -4.23 13.70 -14.99
N ASP A 55 -5.06 14.06 -14.00
CA ASP A 55 -4.85 15.18 -13.07
C ASP A 55 -4.76 14.58 -11.67
N GLU A 56 -3.87 15.10 -10.82
CA GLU A 56 -3.76 14.70 -9.41
C GLU A 56 -4.94 15.22 -8.57
N GLN A 57 -5.65 16.24 -9.07
CA GLN A 57 -6.74 16.95 -8.37
C GLN A 57 -8.15 16.49 -8.77
N GLU A 58 -8.29 15.62 -9.78
CA GLU A 58 -9.54 14.95 -10.18
C GLU A 58 -9.59 13.49 -9.66
#